data_AF-T1HSQ8-F1
#
_entry.id   AF-T1HSQ8-F1
#
_cell.length_a   1.000
_cell.length_b   1.000
_cell.length_c   1.000
_cell.angle_alpha   90.00
_cell.angle_beta   90.00
_cell.angle_gamma   90.00
#
_symmetry.space_group_name_H-M   'P 1'
#
loop_
_entity.id
_entity.type
_entity.pdbx_description
1 polymer ?
#
loop_
_entity_poly.entity_id
_entity_poly.type
_entity_poly.pdbx_seq_one_letter_code
_entity_poly.pdbx_strand_id
1 'polypeptide(L)'
;MVAKSRSRQMEHFVTMVKKTNESDWINRLINPYLDLGANCRFNITQEVLSSAHEATTLPASVKRNHTKNIKMPRKPLKKPRIKRQITSSGTQVRGGQSCLDRHTPMRADPETYHESAHCLVFSELWYNVYRLKTPFISHSTSFRLFDKNTFEAGHSHWEDLTKGMHINIGTFNRHIVNHKDDPTLVFTYTPLSDIRPDQFCLDPQKTTLLIPRPLPKESIREFPQILDCIIKTKYLGYIGGPEEYLLVRSEDITFDGDDCDKAGVGFKAFAKQPARCDNLRGTCLANQPAHLWKQDIVSLKALIEF
;
A
#
# COMPACT_ATOMS: atom_id res chain seq x y z
N MET A 1 -2.67 -42.60 -66.25
CA MET A 1 -2.39 -43.26 -64.96
C MET A 1 -2.51 -42.23 -63.86
N VAL A 2 -3.53 -42.36 -63.03
CA VAL A 2 -3.79 -41.53 -61.85
C VAL A 2 -2.93 -42.06 -60.71
N ALA A 3 -2.00 -41.26 -60.18
CA ALA A 3 -1.30 -41.58 -58.94
C ALA A 3 -1.92 -40.75 -57.81
N LYS A 4 -2.66 -41.45 -56.95
CA LYS A 4 -3.37 -40.95 -55.77
C LYS A 4 -2.44 -40.23 -54.80
N SER A 5 -2.82 -39.00 -54.46
CA SER A 5 -2.44 -38.31 -53.22
C SER A 5 -2.74 -39.23 -52.02
N ARG A 6 -1.70 -39.57 -51.23
CA ARG A 6 -1.85 -40.20 -49.91
C ARG A 6 -1.80 -39.12 -48.85
N SER A 7 -2.93 -38.96 -48.18
CA SER A 7 -3.13 -38.20 -46.94
C SER A 7 -1.99 -38.45 -45.94
N ARG A 8 -1.16 -37.43 -45.69
CA ARG A 8 -0.29 -37.38 -44.51
C ARG A 8 -1.17 -37.08 -43.30
N GLN A 9 -1.34 -38.04 -42.40
CA GLN A 9 -1.83 -37.70 -41.06
C GLN A 9 -0.67 -37.04 -40.31
N MET A 10 -0.75 -35.72 -40.16
CA MET A 10 0.13 -34.96 -39.28
C MET A 10 -0.28 -35.24 -37.83
N GLU A 11 0.58 -35.93 -37.08
CA GLU A 11 0.48 -36.00 -35.63
C GLU A 11 1.48 -34.99 -35.05
N HIS A 12 1.00 -33.81 -34.66
CA HIS A 12 1.80 -32.81 -33.99
C HIS A 12 1.86 -33.10 -32.49
N PHE A 13 3.06 -33.29 -31.95
CA PHE A 13 3.28 -33.39 -30.52
C PHE A 13 3.96 -32.11 -30.01
N VAL A 14 3.27 -31.37 -29.14
CA VAL A 14 3.83 -30.17 -28.48
C VAL A 14 4.35 -30.58 -27.11
N THR A 15 5.67 -30.68 -26.96
CA THR A 15 6.27 -30.88 -25.65
C THR A 15 6.34 -29.54 -24.92
N MET A 16 5.42 -29.32 -23.98
CA MET A 16 5.51 -28.18 -23.08
C MET A 16 6.64 -28.42 -22.09
N VAL A 17 7.78 -27.76 -22.30
CA VAL A 17 8.83 -27.70 -21.28
C VAL A 17 8.37 -26.68 -20.24
N LYS A 18 7.72 -27.16 -19.17
CA LYS A 18 7.56 -26.37 -17.95
C LYS A 18 8.95 -26.12 -17.37
N LYS A 19 9.58 -25.02 -17.75
CA LYS A 19 10.61 -24.42 -16.91
C LYS A 19 9.89 -23.78 -15.73
N THR A 20 9.87 -24.49 -14.61
CA THR A 20 9.74 -23.86 -13.29
C THR A 20 10.98 -23.00 -13.10
N ASN A 21 10.95 -21.78 -13.66
CA ASN A 21 11.94 -20.76 -13.31
C ASN A 21 11.72 -20.40 -11.85
N GLU A 22 12.84 -20.33 -11.13
CA GLU A 22 13.04 -19.88 -9.75
C GLU A 22 12.15 -18.70 -9.35
N SER A 23 10.90 -19.03 -9.02
CA SER A 23 9.90 -18.14 -8.46
C SER A 23 9.06 -18.94 -7.48
N ASP A 24 9.74 -19.70 -6.63
CA ASP A 24 9.15 -20.41 -5.49
C ASP A 24 8.49 -19.44 -4.47
N TRP A 25 8.71 -18.13 -4.64
CA TRP A 25 8.03 -17.07 -3.90
C TRP A 25 6.64 -16.73 -4.46
N ILE A 26 6.39 -16.87 -5.77
CA ILE A 26 5.07 -16.58 -6.36
C ILE A 26 4.04 -17.63 -5.93
N ASN A 27 4.45 -18.89 -5.76
CA ASN A 27 3.58 -19.94 -5.23
C ASN A 27 3.20 -19.72 -3.76
N ARG A 28 3.94 -18.92 -2.99
CA ARG A 28 3.61 -18.58 -1.60
C ARG A 28 2.69 -17.37 -1.46
N LEU A 29 2.59 -16.53 -2.48
CA LEU A 29 1.75 -15.33 -2.47
C LEU A 29 0.38 -15.52 -3.14
N ILE A 30 0.20 -16.56 -3.96
CA ILE A 30 -1.03 -16.75 -4.73
C ILE A 30 -2.12 -17.54 -4.00
N ASN A 31 -1.84 -18.35 -2.97
CA ASN A 31 -2.96 -18.95 -2.23
C ASN A 31 -2.60 -19.55 -0.85
N PRO A 32 -2.85 -18.86 0.29
CA PRO A 32 -2.93 -19.53 1.58
C PRO A 32 -4.25 -20.32 1.77
N TYR A 33 -5.17 -20.30 0.80
CA TYR A 33 -6.45 -21.00 0.87
C TYR A 33 -6.62 -21.96 -0.32
N LEU A 34 -5.74 -22.97 -0.37
CA LEU A 34 -6.17 -24.29 -0.83
C LEU A 34 -6.91 -24.96 0.33
N ASP A 35 -8.08 -24.41 0.68
CA ASP A 35 -9.07 -25.15 1.43
C ASP A 35 -10.41 -25.10 0.68
N LEU A 36 -10.90 -26.28 0.33
CA LEU A 36 -12.11 -26.50 -0.44
C LEU A 36 -13.31 -26.24 0.48
N GLY A 37 -13.69 -24.98 0.69
CA GLY A 37 -14.96 -24.67 1.33
C GLY A 37 -15.05 -23.38 2.13
N ALA A 38 -14.91 -22.23 1.49
CA ALA A 38 -15.36 -20.97 2.07
C ALA A 38 -16.13 -20.16 1.02
N ASN A 39 -17.44 -20.42 0.95
CA ASN A 39 -18.38 -19.52 0.29
C ASN A 39 -18.39 -18.18 1.06
N CYS A 40 -17.88 -17.11 0.45
CA CYS A 40 -18.14 -15.74 0.90
C CYS A 40 -19.62 -15.41 0.69
N ARG A 41 -20.50 -15.85 1.61
CA ARG A 41 -21.84 -15.29 1.77
C ARG A 41 -21.74 -14.02 2.61
N PHE A 42 -22.00 -12.89 1.98
CA PHE A 42 -22.32 -11.65 2.69
C PHE A 42 -23.75 -11.72 3.22
N ASN A 43 -23.91 -11.66 4.54
CA ASN A 43 -24.97 -10.93 5.23
C ASN A 43 -24.74 -11.04 6.74
N ILE A 44 -24.64 -9.89 7.40
CA ILE A 44 -25.46 -9.50 8.57
C ILE A 44 -25.34 -7.98 8.68
N THR A 45 -26.46 -7.34 8.39
CA THR A 45 -26.88 -6.04 8.89
C THR A 45 -26.88 -6.03 10.43
N GLN A 46 -26.32 -5.00 11.05
CA GLN A 46 -26.94 -4.45 12.25
C GLN A 46 -26.70 -2.94 12.36
N GLU A 47 -27.81 -2.23 12.25
CA GLU A 47 -28.02 -0.83 12.55
C GLU A 47 -27.74 -0.55 14.03
N VAL A 48 -27.09 0.57 14.34
CA VAL A 48 -27.48 1.42 15.48
C VAL A 48 -27.34 2.89 15.08
N LEU A 49 -28.47 3.43 14.63
CA LEU A 49 -29.05 4.74 14.94
C LEU A 49 -28.11 5.97 15.05
N SER A 50 -28.16 6.78 13.98
CA SER A 50 -28.00 8.23 14.06
C SER A 50 -29.39 8.87 14.21
N SER A 51 -29.55 9.81 15.14
CA SER A 51 -30.73 10.69 15.18
C SER A 51 -30.32 12.10 14.76
N ALA A 52 -30.91 12.53 13.65
CA ALA A 52 -30.91 13.87 13.12
C ALA A 52 -31.73 14.84 13.98
N HIS A 53 -31.48 16.14 13.80
CA HIS A 53 -32.44 17.25 13.75
C HIS A 53 -31.61 18.52 13.45
N GLU A 54 -31.99 19.51 12.65
CA GLU A 54 -32.96 19.66 11.57
C GLU A 54 -32.65 21.06 11.01
N ALA A 55 -32.68 21.22 9.68
CA ALA A 55 -32.53 22.52 9.03
C ALA A 55 -33.90 23.14 8.77
N THR A 56 -34.07 24.45 8.99
CA THR A 56 -35.25 25.18 8.47
C THR A 56 -34.89 26.64 8.15
N THR A 57 -34.79 26.89 6.84
CA THR A 57 -35.37 27.96 6.00
C THR A 57 -35.56 29.40 6.53
N LEU A 58 -35.12 30.35 5.69
CA LEU A 58 -35.29 31.83 5.70
C LEU A 58 -36.76 32.29 5.53
N PRO A 59 -37.13 33.58 5.76
CA PRO A 59 -37.11 34.58 4.66
C PRO A 59 -36.84 36.07 5.04
N ALA A 60 -36.96 36.93 4.02
CA ALA A 60 -36.43 38.28 3.78
C ALA A 60 -37.08 39.52 4.48
N SER A 61 -36.23 40.56 4.56
CA SER A 61 -36.43 42.04 4.41
C SER A 61 -37.45 42.84 5.23
N VAL A 62 -36.98 43.88 5.94
CA VAL A 62 -37.67 45.19 6.14
C VAL A 62 -36.63 46.33 6.27
N LYS A 63 -37.02 47.51 5.75
CA LYS A 63 -36.28 48.77 5.57
C LYS A 63 -35.94 49.55 6.85
N ARG A 64 -34.83 50.32 6.74
CA ARG A 64 -34.44 51.63 7.33
C ARG A 64 -35.05 52.07 8.68
N ASN A 65 -34.16 52.47 9.61
CA ASN A 65 -34.21 53.82 10.18
C ASN A 65 -32.86 54.29 10.74
N HIS A 66 -32.57 55.55 10.46
CA HIS A 66 -31.44 56.34 10.96
C HIS A 66 -31.72 56.76 12.41
N THR A 67 -30.84 56.41 13.34
CA THR A 67 -30.73 57.12 14.62
C THR A 67 -29.26 57.21 15.02
N LYS A 68 -28.79 58.45 15.10
CA LYS A 68 -27.49 58.83 15.64
C LYS A 68 -27.45 58.42 17.12
N ASN A 69 -26.51 57.57 17.52
CA ASN A 69 -26.24 57.31 18.92
C ASN A 69 -24.78 57.59 19.28
N ILE A 70 -24.68 58.33 20.37
CA ILE A 70 -23.53 58.95 21.01
C ILE A 70 -22.46 57.90 21.34
N LYS A 71 -21.20 58.15 20.94
CA LYS A 71 -20.04 57.35 21.35
C LYS A 71 -19.78 57.56 22.84
N MET A 72 -20.10 56.56 23.66
CA MET A 72 -19.52 56.43 25.00
C MET A 72 -18.21 55.63 24.94
N PRO A 73 -17.22 55.93 25.81
CA PRO A 73 -15.94 55.24 25.82
C PRO A 73 -16.14 53.77 26.23
N ARG A 74 -15.77 52.84 25.34
CA ARG A 74 -15.75 51.41 25.62
C ARG A 74 -14.70 51.14 26.70
N LYS A 75 -15.14 50.73 27.89
CA LYS A 75 -14.28 50.11 28.90
C LYS A 75 -13.54 48.93 28.25
N PRO A 76 -12.25 48.72 28.52
CA PRO A 76 -11.53 47.58 27.97
C PRO A 76 -12.22 46.29 28.42
N LEU A 77 -12.72 45.52 27.46
CA LEU A 77 -13.19 44.16 27.69
C LEU A 77 -12.02 43.40 28.31
N LYS A 78 -12.15 43.02 29.59
CA LYS A 78 -11.21 42.10 30.24
C LYS A 78 -11.16 40.86 29.35
N LYS A 79 -9.97 40.59 28.77
CA LYS A 79 -9.72 39.37 28.00
C LYS A 79 -10.25 38.18 28.84
N PRO A 80 -11.07 37.29 28.27
CA PRO A 80 -11.53 36.14 29.01
C PRO A 80 -10.28 35.40 29.52
N ARG A 81 -10.24 35.15 30.84
CA ARG A 81 -9.20 34.30 31.43
C ARG A 81 -9.32 32.94 30.74
N ILE A 82 -8.41 32.67 29.81
CA ILE A 82 -8.27 31.35 29.19
C ILE A 82 -8.01 30.40 30.36
N LYS A 83 -8.95 29.49 30.62
CA LYS A 83 -8.77 28.48 31.67
C LYS A 83 -7.52 27.68 31.31
N ARG A 84 -6.60 27.54 32.27
CA ARG A 84 -5.45 26.65 32.10
C ARG A 84 -5.97 25.24 31.84
N GLN A 85 -5.38 24.55 30.87
CA GLN A 85 -5.85 23.26 30.38
C GLN A 85 -5.25 22.15 31.24
N ILE A 86 -5.82 22.02 32.43
CA ILE A 86 -5.38 21.12 33.48
C ILE A 86 -6.44 20.06 33.77
N THR A 87 -6.00 18.85 34.08
CA THR A 87 -6.83 17.77 34.62
C THR A 87 -7.29 18.10 36.04
N SER A 88 -8.22 17.30 36.58
CA SER A 88 -8.65 17.39 37.99
C SER A 88 -7.49 17.22 38.98
N SER A 89 -6.43 16.50 38.59
CA SER A 89 -5.19 16.33 39.37
C SER A 89 -4.25 17.54 39.30
N GLY A 90 -4.58 18.59 38.54
CA GLY A 90 -3.73 19.77 38.35
C GLY A 90 -2.58 19.55 37.37
N THR A 91 -2.65 18.54 36.50
CA THR A 91 -1.63 18.23 35.49
C THR A 91 -2.02 18.80 34.13
N GLN A 92 -1.07 19.34 33.36
CA GLN A 92 -1.33 19.76 31.97
C GLN A 92 -1.71 18.58 31.09
N VAL A 93 -2.77 18.72 30.30
CA VAL A 93 -3.28 17.61 29.47
C VAL A 93 -2.26 17.15 28.44
N ARG A 94 -1.72 18.06 27.62
CA ARG A 94 -0.70 17.72 26.61
C ARG A 94 0.72 17.71 27.15
N GLY A 95 1.02 18.68 28.02
CA GLY A 95 2.35 18.91 28.60
C GLY A 95 2.77 17.88 29.64
N GLY A 96 1.81 17.28 30.35
CA GLY A 96 2.06 16.34 31.45
C GLY A 96 2.69 16.96 32.69
N GLN A 97 3.01 18.26 32.68
CA GLN A 97 3.61 18.97 33.80
C GLN A 97 2.59 19.24 34.91
N SER A 98 2.99 19.13 36.18
CA SER A 98 2.15 19.52 37.31
C SER A 98 2.06 21.04 37.40
N CYS A 99 0.85 21.58 37.40
CA CYS A 99 0.56 22.99 37.65
C CYS A 99 0.32 23.30 39.14
N LEU A 100 0.42 22.29 40.02
CA LEU A 100 0.35 22.46 41.47
C LEU A 100 1.66 23.03 42.02
N ASP A 101 2.79 22.68 41.40
CA ASP A 101 4.08 23.27 41.70
C ASP A 101 4.14 24.69 41.14
N ARG A 102 4.32 25.65 42.05
CA ARG A 102 4.48 27.08 41.72
C ARG A 102 5.93 27.55 41.84
N HIS A 103 6.86 26.63 42.11
CA HIS A 103 8.26 26.98 42.19
C HIS A 103 8.76 27.40 40.81
N THR A 104 9.25 28.63 40.71
CA THR A 104 9.98 29.13 39.56
C THR A 104 11.42 29.42 40.00
N PRO A 105 12.44 28.81 39.37
CA PRO A 105 13.84 29.11 39.66
C PRO A 105 14.16 30.60 39.46
N MET A 106 15.11 31.13 40.24
CA MET A 106 15.46 32.58 40.30
C MET A 106 15.90 33.22 38.97
N ARG A 107 16.16 32.42 37.92
CA ARG A 107 16.55 32.88 36.57
C ARG A 107 15.54 32.51 35.48
N ALA A 108 14.45 31.84 35.84
CA ALA A 108 13.39 31.50 34.91
C ALA A 108 12.31 32.59 34.94
N ASP A 109 11.69 32.83 33.79
CA ASP A 109 10.55 33.73 33.70
C ASP A 109 9.31 33.06 34.34
N PRO A 110 8.75 33.62 35.43
CA PRO A 110 7.61 33.03 36.12
C PRO A 110 6.33 32.96 35.29
N GLU A 111 6.21 33.75 34.21
CA GLU A 111 5.04 33.68 33.33
C GLU A 111 5.09 32.44 32.42
N THR A 112 6.25 32.14 31.84
CA THR A 112 6.42 31.10 30.81
C THR A 112 7.05 29.81 31.33
N TYR A 113 7.61 29.78 32.55
CA TYR A 113 8.34 28.62 33.09
C TYR A 113 7.52 27.33 33.11
N HIS A 114 6.21 27.44 33.35
CA HIS A 114 5.30 26.29 33.38
C HIS A 114 4.63 26.02 32.02
N GLU A 115 5.04 26.67 30.94
CA GLU A 115 4.55 26.35 29.60
C GLU A 115 5.22 25.08 29.05
N SER A 116 4.55 24.41 28.12
CA SER A 116 5.07 23.21 27.46
C SER A 116 5.28 23.45 25.97
N ALA A 117 6.47 23.11 25.48
CA ALA A 117 6.78 23.05 24.06
C ALA A 117 6.48 21.66 23.49
N HIS A 118 5.87 21.61 22.32
CA HIS A 118 5.54 20.37 21.62
C HIS A 118 6.09 20.41 20.19
N CYS A 119 7.10 19.59 19.93
CA CYS A 119 7.80 19.53 18.65
C CYS A 119 7.43 18.25 17.90
N LEU A 120 7.17 18.37 16.60
CA LEU A 120 7.10 17.22 15.69
C LEU A 120 8.53 16.85 15.25
N VAL A 121 8.87 15.58 15.33
CA VAL A 121 10.17 15.04 14.90
C VAL A 121 9.90 13.83 14.00
N PHE A 122 10.69 13.70 12.94
CA PHE A 122 10.60 12.55 12.03
C PHE A 122 11.58 11.46 12.44
N SER A 123 11.19 10.21 12.18
CA SER A 123 12.09 9.06 12.33
C SER A 123 13.23 9.10 11.30
N GLU A 124 14.34 8.44 11.60
CA GLU A 124 15.38 8.18 10.59
C GLU A 124 14.89 7.19 9.53
N LEU A 125 13.99 6.26 9.86
CA LEU A 125 13.41 5.34 8.89
C LEU A 125 12.36 6.04 8.02
N TRP A 126 12.70 6.24 6.75
CA TRP A 126 11.83 6.82 5.72
C TRP A 126 11.29 5.75 4.78
N TYR A 127 10.17 6.05 4.11
CA TYR A 127 9.58 5.20 3.07
C TYR A 127 9.45 5.96 1.75
N ASN A 128 9.77 5.31 0.64
CA ASN A 128 9.42 5.75 -0.70
C ASN A 128 7.97 5.36 -1.00
N VAL A 129 7.22 6.26 -1.62
CA VAL A 129 5.79 6.10 -1.89
C VAL A 129 5.56 5.86 -3.38
N TYR A 130 4.94 4.74 -3.73
CA TYR A 130 4.69 4.36 -5.13
C TYR A 130 3.21 4.10 -5.37
N ARG A 131 2.66 4.73 -6.40
CA ARG A 131 1.34 4.38 -6.94
C ARG A 131 1.47 3.15 -7.83
N LEU A 132 0.58 2.18 -7.61
CA LEU A 132 0.52 0.99 -8.44
C LEU A 132 -0.10 1.34 -9.80
N LYS A 133 0.40 0.69 -10.85
CA LYS A 133 -0.21 0.75 -12.18
C LYS A 133 -1.24 -0.38 -12.32
N THR A 134 -2.06 -0.29 -13.37
CA THR A 134 -2.95 -1.37 -13.76
C THR A 134 -2.16 -2.68 -13.88
N PRO A 135 -2.58 -3.75 -13.18
CA PRO A 135 -1.90 -5.03 -13.27
C PRO A 135 -2.03 -5.61 -14.68
N PHE A 136 -1.04 -6.40 -15.07
CA PHE A 136 -1.06 -7.16 -16.30
C PHE A 136 -0.44 -8.53 -16.06
N ILE A 137 -0.85 -9.53 -16.84
CA ILE A 137 -0.30 -10.89 -16.73
C ILE A 137 0.89 -11.00 -17.69
N SER A 138 2.08 -11.20 -17.12
CA SER A 138 3.26 -11.58 -17.88
C SER A 138 3.32 -13.11 -17.97
N HIS A 139 3.18 -13.65 -19.17
CA HIS A 139 3.36 -15.07 -19.43
C HIS A 139 4.36 -15.26 -20.55
N SER A 140 5.12 -16.36 -20.45
CA SER A 140 6.10 -16.80 -21.43
C SER A 140 5.99 -18.31 -21.56
N THR A 141 5.97 -18.80 -22.79
CA THR A 141 5.91 -20.22 -23.10
C THR A 141 7.02 -20.54 -24.09
N SER A 142 7.74 -21.61 -23.78
CA SER A 142 8.73 -22.19 -24.68
C SER A 142 8.29 -23.57 -25.13
N PHE A 143 8.42 -23.85 -26.42
CA PHE A 143 8.14 -25.16 -26.97
C PHE A 143 9.10 -25.47 -28.13
N ARG A 144 9.18 -26.75 -28.47
CA ARG A 144 9.91 -27.27 -29.62
C ARG A 144 8.94 -28.09 -30.46
N LEU A 145 9.07 -27.99 -31.78
CA LEU A 145 8.22 -28.68 -32.73
C LEU A 145 9.02 -29.80 -33.38
N PHE A 146 8.48 -31.02 -33.33
CA PHE A 146 9.07 -32.19 -33.95
C PHE A 146 8.09 -32.78 -34.96
N ASP A 147 8.62 -33.29 -36.08
CA ASP A 147 7.87 -34.05 -37.07
C ASP A 147 8.19 -35.54 -36.93
N LYS A 148 7.17 -36.39 -37.02
CA LYS A 148 7.33 -37.85 -36.93
C LYS A 148 7.25 -38.45 -38.33
N ASN A 149 8.37 -38.98 -38.79
CA ASN A 149 8.47 -39.67 -40.07
C ASN A 149 8.43 -41.19 -39.84
N THR A 150 7.41 -41.87 -40.37
CA THR A 150 7.30 -43.34 -40.38
C THR A 150 7.69 -43.92 -41.75
N PHE A 151 8.58 -44.90 -41.73
CA PHE A 151 9.09 -45.59 -42.93
C PHE A 151 8.38 -46.93 -43.15
N GLU A 152 8.37 -47.44 -44.39
CA GLU A 152 7.66 -48.68 -44.77
C GLU A 152 8.10 -49.93 -43.97
N ALA A 153 9.30 -49.90 -43.39
CA ALA A 153 9.84 -50.96 -42.53
C ALA A 153 9.40 -50.86 -41.04
N GLY A 154 8.48 -49.96 -40.69
CA GLY A 154 7.99 -49.78 -39.32
C GLY A 154 8.90 -48.96 -38.41
N HIS A 155 10.04 -48.47 -38.91
CA HIS A 155 10.89 -47.53 -38.19
C HIS A 155 10.27 -46.13 -38.17
N SER A 156 10.40 -45.41 -37.05
CA SER A 156 10.00 -44.01 -36.92
C SER A 156 11.17 -43.13 -36.50
N HIS A 157 11.30 -41.97 -37.12
CA HIS A 157 12.27 -40.93 -36.77
C HIS A 157 11.54 -39.64 -36.39
N TRP A 158 12.06 -38.92 -35.40
CA TRP A 158 11.59 -37.59 -35.01
C TRP A 158 12.59 -36.54 -35.48
N GLU A 159 12.15 -35.63 -36.33
CA GLU A 159 12.96 -34.52 -36.86
C GLU A 159 12.60 -33.23 -36.11
N ASP A 160 13.61 -32.51 -35.59
CA ASP A 160 13.39 -31.20 -34.97
C ASP A 160 13.17 -30.12 -36.04
N LEU A 161 11.91 -29.75 -36.25
CA LEU A 161 11.54 -28.69 -37.19
C LEU A 161 12.00 -27.30 -36.71
N THR A 162 12.23 -27.13 -35.42
CA THR A 162 12.74 -25.87 -34.88
C THR A 162 14.23 -25.71 -35.07
N LYS A 163 14.96 -26.80 -35.42
CA LYS A 163 16.41 -26.80 -35.67
C LYS A 163 17.19 -26.10 -34.56
N GLY A 164 16.83 -26.35 -33.30
CA GLY A 164 17.44 -25.71 -32.13
C GLY A 164 17.01 -24.26 -31.86
N MET A 165 16.07 -23.69 -32.62
CA MET A 165 15.50 -22.37 -32.35
C MET A 165 14.78 -22.35 -31.00
N HIS A 166 15.15 -21.39 -30.15
CA HIS A 166 14.44 -21.13 -28.92
C HIS A 166 13.18 -20.30 -29.18
N ILE A 167 12.04 -21.00 -29.34
CA ILE A 167 10.74 -20.35 -29.40
C ILE A 167 10.38 -19.90 -27.98
N ASN A 168 10.30 -18.59 -27.76
CA ASN A 168 9.83 -18.00 -26.52
C ASN A 168 8.74 -16.97 -26.82
N ILE A 169 7.50 -17.43 -26.89
CA ILE A 169 6.34 -16.55 -27.13
C ILE A 169 5.70 -16.16 -25.80
N GLY A 170 5.09 -14.99 -25.73
CA GLY A 170 4.46 -14.53 -24.50
C GLY A 170 3.77 -13.19 -24.65
N THR A 171 3.38 -12.61 -23.51
CA THR A 171 2.64 -11.34 -23.46
C THR A 171 3.36 -10.21 -24.21
N PHE A 172 4.68 -10.14 -24.07
CA PHE A 172 5.52 -9.09 -24.66
C PHE A 172 6.13 -9.48 -26.01
N ASN A 173 6.39 -10.78 -26.21
CA ASN A 173 6.95 -11.32 -27.45
C ASN A 173 5.88 -12.17 -28.13
N ARG A 174 4.90 -11.52 -28.76
CA ARG A 174 3.71 -12.21 -29.27
C ARG A 174 3.91 -12.95 -30.58
N HIS A 175 4.93 -12.59 -31.35
CA HIS A 175 5.17 -13.13 -32.68
C HIS A 175 6.62 -13.56 -32.82
N ILE A 176 6.82 -14.82 -33.22
CA ILE A 176 8.14 -15.36 -33.57
C ILE A 176 8.04 -16.02 -34.94
N VAL A 177 9.05 -15.77 -35.76
CA VAL A 177 9.22 -16.34 -37.09
C VAL A 177 10.64 -16.87 -37.19
N ASN A 178 10.81 -18.06 -37.78
CA ASN A 178 12.11 -18.74 -37.83
C ASN A 178 13.11 -18.09 -38.79
N HIS A 179 12.66 -17.71 -39.98
CA HIS A 179 13.46 -17.04 -41.01
C HIS A 179 12.71 -15.79 -41.48
N LYS A 180 13.40 -14.64 -41.53
CA LYS A 180 12.76 -13.36 -41.91
C LYS A 180 12.44 -13.28 -43.39
N ASP A 181 13.28 -13.90 -44.24
CA ASP A 181 13.20 -13.76 -45.69
C ASP A 181 12.38 -14.90 -46.35
N ASP A 182 12.25 -16.06 -45.70
CA ASP A 182 11.44 -17.21 -46.15
C ASP A 182 10.85 -17.97 -44.95
N PRO A 183 9.72 -17.49 -44.39
CA PRO A 183 9.19 -18.01 -43.14
C PRO A 183 8.48 -19.35 -43.34
N THR A 184 9.02 -20.41 -42.72
CA THR A 184 8.37 -21.74 -42.73
C THR A 184 7.61 -22.05 -41.43
N LEU A 185 7.95 -21.37 -40.34
CA LEU A 185 7.28 -21.50 -39.04
C LEU A 185 6.93 -20.13 -38.49
N VAL A 186 5.66 -19.94 -38.14
CA VAL A 186 5.13 -18.72 -37.53
C VAL A 186 4.40 -19.09 -36.25
N PHE A 187 4.80 -18.46 -35.15
CA PHE A 187 4.19 -18.65 -33.84
C PHE A 187 3.57 -17.35 -33.38
N THR A 188 2.30 -17.41 -32.98
CA THR A 188 1.55 -16.26 -32.48
C THR A 188 0.94 -16.58 -31.12
N TYR A 189 1.22 -15.75 -30.12
CA TYR A 189 0.58 -15.79 -28.82
C TYR A 189 -0.67 -14.89 -28.84
N THR A 190 -1.84 -15.52 -28.74
CA THR A 190 -3.12 -14.83 -28.59
C THR A 190 -3.70 -15.18 -27.22
N PRO A 191 -3.87 -14.21 -26.30
CA PRO A 191 -4.50 -14.48 -25.01
C PRO A 191 -5.97 -14.86 -25.22
N LEU A 192 -6.43 -15.89 -24.50
CA LEU A 192 -7.79 -16.45 -24.65
C LEU A 192 -8.89 -15.57 -24.04
N SER A 193 -8.55 -14.66 -23.12
CA SER A 193 -9.52 -13.78 -22.49
C SER A 193 -8.88 -12.45 -22.15
N ASP A 194 -9.70 -11.40 -22.22
CA ASP A 194 -9.36 -10.12 -21.62
C ASP A 194 -9.29 -10.29 -20.10
N ILE A 195 -8.20 -9.81 -19.53
CA ILE A 195 -7.95 -9.87 -18.10
C ILE A 195 -9.00 -9.00 -17.41
N ARG A 196 -9.85 -9.61 -16.59
CA ARG A 196 -10.88 -8.85 -15.89
C ARG A 196 -10.32 -8.28 -14.58
N PRO A 197 -10.62 -7.02 -14.22
CA PRO A 197 -10.11 -6.40 -13.00
C PRO A 197 -10.46 -7.15 -11.71
N ASP A 198 -11.61 -7.85 -11.69
CA ASP A 198 -12.08 -8.65 -10.55
C ASP A 198 -11.26 -9.92 -10.29
N GLN A 199 -10.36 -10.29 -11.20
CA GLN A 199 -9.42 -11.39 -11.01
C GLN A 199 -8.23 -11.01 -10.12
N PHE A 200 -8.05 -9.73 -9.79
CA PHE A 200 -6.96 -9.27 -8.94
C PHE A 200 -7.43 -8.92 -7.54
N CYS A 201 -6.73 -9.44 -6.53
CA CYS A 201 -7.00 -9.10 -5.13
C CYS A 201 -6.60 -7.67 -4.76
N LEU A 202 -5.74 -7.03 -5.56
CA LEU A 202 -5.21 -5.68 -5.30
C LEU A 202 -5.84 -4.66 -6.26
N ASP A 203 -6.50 -3.66 -5.69
CA ASP A 203 -7.00 -2.50 -6.43
C ASP A 203 -5.88 -1.42 -6.50
N PRO A 204 -5.27 -1.19 -7.69
CA PRO A 204 -4.17 -0.24 -7.83
C PRO A 204 -4.60 1.23 -7.65
N GLN A 205 -5.90 1.54 -7.73
CA GLN A 205 -6.42 2.90 -7.52
C GLN A 205 -6.60 3.24 -6.04
N LYS A 206 -6.77 2.22 -5.20
CA LYS A 206 -7.00 2.37 -3.76
C LYS A 206 -5.80 2.01 -2.91
N THR A 207 -4.73 1.49 -3.52
CA THR A 207 -3.57 0.95 -2.80
C THR A 207 -2.31 1.68 -3.20
N THR A 208 -1.47 1.98 -2.22
CA THR A 208 -0.17 2.62 -2.39
C THR A 208 0.90 1.78 -1.71
N LEU A 209 2.00 1.57 -2.42
CA LEU A 209 3.12 0.77 -1.96
C LEU A 209 4.14 1.67 -1.26
N LEU A 210 4.49 1.33 -0.03
CA LEU A 210 5.54 1.97 0.75
C LEU A 210 6.75 1.03 0.83
N ILE A 211 7.89 1.48 0.33
CA ILE A 211 9.15 0.74 0.37
C ILE A 211 10.10 1.46 1.34
N PRO A 212 10.62 0.80 2.39
CA PRO A 212 11.56 1.43 3.31
C PRO A 212 12.83 1.88 2.56
N ARG A 213 13.31 3.08 2.89
CA ARG A 213 14.59 3.58 2.40
C ARG A 213 15.72 2.87 3.14
N PRO A 214 16.82 2.52 2.44
CA PRO A 214 17.98 1.93 3.10
C PRO A 214 18.53 2.84 4.20
N LEU A 215 18.91 2.24 5.32
CA LEU A 215 19.56 2.92 6.45
C LEU A 215 21.03 2.48 6.60
N PRO A 216 21.88 3.31 7.23
CA PRO A 216 23.21 2.90 7.66
C PRO A 216 23.14 1.68 8.58
N LYS A 217 24.11 0.77 8.51
CA LYS A 217 24.12 -0.51 9.25
C LYS A 217 24.02 -0.32 10.76
N GLU A 218 24.54 0.80 11.24
CA GLU A 218 24.61 1.17 12.65
C GLU A 218 23.22 1.48 13.21
N SER A 219 22.38 2.20 12.45
CA SER A 219 21.04 2.62 12.88
C SER A 219 20.00 1.49 12.80
N ILE A 220 20.25 0.42 12.05
CA ILE A 220 19.21 -0.58 11.76
C ILE A 220 18.74 -1.34 13.01
N ARG A 221 19.60 -1.49 14.02
CA ARG A 221 19.23 -2.15 15.28
C ARG A 221 18.09 -1.45 16.02
N GLU A 222 17.86 -0.17 15.72
CA GLU A 222 16.80 0.64 16.30
C GLU A 222 15.45 0.46 15.58
N PHE A 223 15.46 -0.16 14.39
CA PHE A 223 14.30 -0.29 13.50
C PHE A 223 13.95 -1.76 13.24
N PRO A 224 13.15 -2.40 14.12
CA PRO A 224 12.76 -3.80 13.96
C PRO A 224 11.98 -4.04 12.66
N GLN A 225 11.39 -3.00 12.07
CA GLN A 225 10.66 -3.05 10.78
C GLN A 225 11.53 -3.56 9.63
N ILE A 226 12.84 -3.35 9.71
CA ILE A 226 13.80 -3.70 8.66
C ILE A 226 14.91 -4.64 9.15
N LEU A 227 14.77 -5.16 10.37
CA LEU A 227 15.83 -5.93 11.04
C LEU A 227 15.87 -7.39 10.57
N ASP A 228 14.71 -8.00 10.33
CA ASP A 228 14.60 -9.42 10.00
C ASP A 228 15.17 -9.74 8.60
N CYS A 229 15.09 -8.81 7.64
CA CYS A 229 15.70 -8.99 6.33
C CYS A 229 17.23 -9.07 6.42
N ILE A 230 17.87 -8.23 7.23
CA ILE A 230 19.34 -8.18 7.30
C ILE A 230 19.93 -9.46 7.88
N ILE A 231 19.24 -10.07 8.85
CA ILE A 231 19.69 -11.34 9.44
C ILE A 231 19.64 -12.46 8.38
N LYS A 232 18.63 -12.45 7.50
CA LYS A 232 18.49 -13.41 6.38
C LYS A 232 19.41 -13.10 5.19
N THR A 233 19.69 -11.83 4.89
CA THR A 233 20.47 -11.39 3.71
C THR A 233 21.94 -11.14 3.98
N LYS A 234 22.49 -11.63 5.10
CA LYS A 234 23.89 -11.50 5.54
C LYS A 234 24.95 -11.71 4.44
N TYR A 235 24.60 -12.37 3.33
CA TYR A 235 25.47 -12.68 2.21
C TYR A 235 25.31 -11.81 0.94
N LEU A 236 24.31 -10.93 0.84
CA LEU A 236 23.94 -10.29 -0.45
C LEU A 236 24.07 -8.76 -0.49
N GLY A 237 24.34 -8.08 0.62
CA GLY A 237 24.55 -6.62 0.61
C GLY A 237 23.30 -5.79 0.30
N TYR A 238 22.13 -6.42 0.14
CA TYR A 238 20.84 -5.77 0.00
C TYR A 238 20.12 -5.71 1.35
N ILE A 239 19.78 -4.48 1.77
CA ILE A 239 18.93 -4.20 2.92
C ILE A 239 17.50 -4.06 2.39
N GLY A 240 16.63 -4.98 2.80
CA GLY A 240 15.20 -4.94 2.55
C GLY A 240 14.69 -5.83 1.41
N GLY A 241 13.43 -6.24 1.53
CA GLY A 241 12.75 -7.10 0.58
C GLY A 241 11.22 -6.95 0.67
N PRO A 242 10.47 -7.67 -0.18
CA PRO A 242 9.01 -7.55 -0.24
C PRO A 242 8.30 -7.79 1.10
N GLU A 243 8.92 -8.54 2.02
CA GLU A 243 8.41 -8.82 3.37
C GLU A 243 8.29 -7.55 4.25
N GLU A 244 8.99 -6.47 3.92
CA GLU A 244 9.02 -5.22 4.69
C GLU A 244 8.18 -4.10 4.05
N TYR A 245 7.64 -4.39 2.87
CA TYR A 245 6.86 -3.40 2.13
C TYR A 245 5.47 -3.32 2.73
N LEU A 246 4.94 -2.11 2.80
CA LEU A 246 3.58 -1.89 3.26
C LEU A 246 2.68 -1.56 2.07
N LEU A 247 1.56 -2.26 1.95
CA LEU A 247 0.46 -1.88 1.08
C LEU A 247 -0.56 -1.13 1.92
N VAL A 248 -0.64 0.17 1.72
CA VAL A 248 -1.50 1.06 2.51
C VAL A 248 -2.60 1.60 1.62
N ARG A 249 -3.81 1.74 2.15
CA ARG A 249 -4.89 2.38 1.39
C ARG A 249 -4.52 3.82 1.09
N SER A 250 -4.77 4.26 -0.13
CA SER A 250 -4.43 5.62 -0.57
C SER A 250 -5.16 6.71 0.24
N GLU A 251 -6.32 6.40 0.83
CA GLU A 251 -7.06 7.31 1.71
C GLU A 251 -6.40 7.54 3.09
N ASP A 252 -5.56 6.59 3.53
CA ASP A 252 -4.81 6.65 4.80
C ASP A 252 -3.46 7.36 4.67
N ILE A 253 -3.18 7.94 3.49
CA ILE A 253 -1.97 8.70 3.18
C ILE A 253 -2.35 10.16 2.89
N THR A 254 -1.56 11.10 3.39
CA THR A 254 -1.64 12.52 3.03
C THR A 254 -0.37 12.92 2.27
N PHE A 255 -0.55 13.55 1.11
CA PHE A 255 0.57 13.96 0.25
C PHE A 255 1.01 15.41 0.50
N ASP A 256 0.11 16.24 1.00
CA ASP A 256 0.35 17.62 1.40
C ASP A 256 0.69 17.77 2.88
N GLY A 257 0.44 16.73 3.68
CA GLY A 257 0.70 16.70 5.11
C GLY A 257 -0.30 17.54 5.92
N ASP A 258 -1.47 17.84 5.36
CA ASP A 258 -2.49 18.67 5.99
C ASP A 258 -3.50 17.86 6.82
N ASP A 259 -3.53 16.54 6.66
CA ASP A 259 -4.41 15.64 7.40
C ASP A 259 -3.70 15.01 8.61
N CYS A 260 -4.36 15.06 9.76
CA CYS A 260 -3.95 14.32 10.95
C CYS A 260 -4.19 12.82 10.83
N ASP A 261 -3.43 12.03 11.59
CA ASP A 261 -3.66 10.59 11.77
C ASP A 261 -3.65 9.79 10.44
N LYS A 262 -2.85 10.29 9.49
CA LYS A 262 -2.52 9.66 8.21
C LYS A 262 -1.01 9.60 8.02
N ALA A 263 -0.55 8.60 7.26
CA ALA A 263 0.85 8.50 6.90
C ALA A 263 1.24 9.72 6.03
N GLY A 264 2.30 10.43 6.44
CA GLY A 264 2.75 11.66 5.77
C GLY A 264 2.28 12.96 6.43
N VAL A 265 1.63 12.89 7.60
CA VAL A 265 1.21 14.07 8.37
C VAL A 265 2.37 15.07 8.55
N GLY A 266 2.10 16.33 8.27
CA GLY A 266 3.08 17.40 8.25
C GLY A 266 3.01 18.34 9.46
N PHE A 267 3.97 19.27 9.51
CA PHE A 267 4.03 20.29 10.55
C PHE A 267 2.75 21.14 10.65
N LYS A 268 2.12 21.45 9.51
CA LYS A 268 0.93 22.30 9.47
C LYS A 268 -0.25 21.62 10.15
N ALA A 269 -0.56 20.38 9.81
CA ALA A 269 -1.59 19.58 10.48
C ALA A 269 -1.31 19.49 12.00
N PHE A 270 -0.08 19.14 12.37
CA PHE A 270 0.31 19.01 13.77
C PHE A 270 0.18 20.31 14.57
N ALA A 271 0.65 21.44 14.02
CA ALA A 271 0.63 22.73 14.69
C ALA A 271 -0.78 23.34 14.75
N LYS A 272 -1.61 23.13 13.73
CA LYS A 272 -2.94 23.73 13.61
C LYS A 272 -4.09 22.85 14.10
N GLN A 273 -3.79 21.79 14.87
CA GLN A 273 -4.82 20.96 15.50
C GLN A 273 -5.84 21.83 16.27
N PRO A 274 -7.15 21.56 16.13
CA PRO A 274 -8.16 22.19 16.95
C PRO A 274 -7.94 21.80 18.41
N ALA A 275 -8.12 22.76 19.32
CA ALA A 275 -7.94 22.56 20.77
C ALA A 275 -6.61 21.85 21.12
N ARG A 276 -5.53 22.12 20.38
CA ARG A 276 -4.27 21.35 20.44
C ARG A 276 -3.75 21.10 21.85
N CYS A 277 -3.87 22.06 22.76
CA CYS A 277 -3.35 21.94 24.12
C CYS A 277 -4.30 21.17 25.07
N ASP A 278 -5.57 21.00 24.70
CA ASP A 278 -6.54 20.12 25.38
C ASP A 278 -6.45 18.66 24.92
N ASN A 279 -5.74 18.40 23.82
CA ASN A 279 -5.54 17.06 23.30
C ASN A 279 -4.39 16.35 24.01
N LEU A 280 -4.48 15.02 24.12
CA LEU A 280 -3.41 14.20 24.70
C LEU A 280 -2.11 14.34 23.90
N ARG A 281 -0.99 14.06 24.57
CA ARG A 281 0.31 13.95 23.90
C ARG A 281 0.24 12.88 22.80
N GLY A 282 0.74 13.21 21.61
CA GLY A 282 0.81 12.29 20.47
C GLY A 282 -0.39 12.31 19.53
N THR A 283 -1.43 13.11 19.81
CA THR A 283 -2.55 13.28 18.87
C THR A 283 -2.09 13.84 17.52
N CYS A 284 -2.81 13.47 16.45
CA CYS A 284 -2.50 13.75 15.04
C CYS A 284 -1.39 12.87 14.44
N LEU A 285 -0.78 11.99 15.24
CA LEU A 285 0.33 11.14 14.82
C LEU A 285 -0.05 9.65 14.82
N ALA A 286 -1.33 9.29 14.79
CA ALA A 286 -1.76 7.90 14.62
C ALA A 286 -1.56 7.41 13.16
N ASN A 287 -1.68 6.09 12.94
CA ASN A 287 -1.63 5.47 11.60
C ASN A 287 -0.38 5.78 10.76
N GLN A 288 0.77 5.89 11.41
CA GLN A 288 2.06 6.04 10.73
C GLN A 288 2.58 4.65 10.31
N PRO A 289 3.52 4.56 9.35
CA PRO A 289 4.04 3.27 8.86
C PRO A 289 4.49 2.31 9.96
N ALA A 290 5.14 2.82 11.01
CA ALA A 290 5.56 2.02 12.16
C ALA A 290 4.37 1.43 12.95
N HIS A 291 3.24 2.14 13.01
CA HIS A 291 2.01 1.64 13.65
C HIS A 291 1.38 0.53 12.82
N LEU A 292 1.29 0.73 11.50
CA LEU A 292 0.71 -0.25 10.57
C LEU A 292 1.51 -1.55 10.58
N TRP A 293 2.84 -1.46 10.46
CA TRP A 293 3.72 -2.63 10.58
C TRP A 293 3.52 -3.36 11.92
N LYS A 294 3.47 -2.62 13.03
CA LYS A 294 3.29 -3.23 14.37
C LYS A 294 1.95 -3.96 14.47
N GLN A 295 0.90 -3.40 13.88
CA GLN A 295 -0.42 -4.01 13.85
C GLN A 295 -0.42 -5.33 13.06
N ASP A 296 0.28 -5.38 11.92
CA ASP A 296 0.43 -6.61 11.13
C ASP A 296 1.17 -7.69 11.93
N ILE A 297 2.28 -7.34 12.59
CA ILE A 297 3.04 -8.30 13.42
C ILE A 297 2.19 -8.85 14.57
N VAL A 298 1.40 -8.01 15.24
CA VAL A 298 0.50 -8.45 16.30
C VAL A 298 -0.58 -9.38 15.75
N SER A 299 -1.16 -9.04 14.60
CA SER A 299 -2.20 -9.85 13.95
C SER A 299 -1.67 -11.21 13.50
N LEU A 300 -0.45 -11.25 12.96
CA LEU A 300 0.23 -12.49 12.57
C LEU A 300 0.48 -13.41 13.78
N LYS A 301 0.93 -12.86 14.91
CA LYS A 301 1.14 -13.64 16.13
C LYS A 301 -0.17 -14.23 16.66
N ALA A 302 -1.24 -13.44 16.65
CA ALA A 302 -2.55 -13.90 17.07
C ALA A 302 -3.06 -15.07 16.23
N LEU A 303 -2.74 -15.12 14.93
CA LEU A 303 -3.12 -16.22 14.03
C LEU A 303 -2.34 -17.52 14.26
N ILE A 304 -1.13 -17.45 14.84
CA ILE A 304 -0.27 -18.63 15.08
C ILE A 304 -0.61 -19.32 16.42
N GLU A 305 -1.30 -18.61 17.31
CA GLU A 305 -1.71 -19.13 18.63
C GLU A 305 -3.06 -19.89 18.60
N PHE A 306 -3.68 -20.02 17.43
CA PHE A 306 -4.87 -20.85 17.17
C PHE A 306 -4.54 -22.02 16.22
#